data_AF-A0A0Q7T543-F1
#
_entry.id   AF-A0A0Q7T543-F1
#
_cell.length_a   1.000
_cell.length_b   1.000
_cell.length_c   1.000
_cell.angle_alpha   90.00
_cell.angle_beta   90.00
_cell.angle_gamma   90.00
#
_symmetry.space_group_name_H-M   'P 1'
#
loop_
_entity.id
_entity.type
_entity.pdbx_description
1 polymer ?
#
loop_
_entity_poly.entity_id
_entity_poly.type
_entity_poly.pdbx_seq_one_letter_code
_entity_poly.pdbx_strand_id
1 'polypeptide(L)'
;MTREEAATQVTFHFTDGLVGGEVIQFADGRWPGVVGGGIAISEEGFDLIEPHLRAAAPGWTSDHRYGVFELTAPARQELARRLMVEVAALPDADAEALLFKALATWLEQRLDGWKPVGVFGI
;
A
#
# COMPACT_ATOMS: atom_id res chain seq x y z
N MET A 1 -24.55 -3.74 9.29
CA MET A 1 -23.35 -4.08 8.51
C MET A 1 -22.80 -5.37 9.08
N THR A 2 -22.95 -6.47 8.34
CA THR A 2 -22.46 -7.80 8.75
C THR A 2 -20.99 -7.97 8.39
N ARG A 3 -20.24 -8.79 9.15
CA ARG A 3 -18.82 -9.10 8.86
C ARG A 3 -18.58 -9.61 7.42
N GLU A 4 -19.59 -10.23 6.80
CA GLU A 4 -19.54 -10.68 5.40
C GLU A 4 -19.64 -9.55 4.35
N GLU A 5 -20.23 -8.39 4.69
CA GLU A 5 -20.27 -7.24 3.77
C GLU A 5 -18.91 -6.53 3.71
N ALA A 6 -18.19 -6.44 4.84
CA ALA A 6 -16.84 -5.87 4.92
C ALA A 6 -15.82 -6.67 4.10
N ALA A 7 -16.02 -7.99 3.93
CA ALA A 7 -15.17 -8.84 3.11
C ALA A 7 -15.28 -8.54 1.60
N THR A 8 -16.32 -7.81 1.16
CA THR A 8 -16.60 -7.55 -0.25
C THR A 8 -16.02 -6.22 -0.74
N GLN A 9 -15.60 -5.32 0.14
CA GLN A 9 -15.25 -3.94 -0.26
C GLN A 9 -13.76 -3.61 -0.16
N VAL A 10 -12.98 -4.47 0.49
CA VAL A 10 -11.53 -4.29 0.57
C VAL A 10 -10.88 -4.81 -0.71
N THR A 11 -10.89 -3.97 -1.75
CA THR A 11 -10.44 -4.36 -3.09
C THR A 11 -9.02 -3.86 -3.35
N PHE A 12 -8.17 -4.74 -3.89
CA PHE A 12 -6.90 -4.35 -4.49
C PHE A 12 -7.08 -4.23 -6.00
N HIS A 13 -6.67 -3.09 -6.54
CA HIS A 13 -6.58 -2.92 -7.98
C HIS A 13 -5.12 -2.71 -8.37
N PHE A 14 -4.57 -3.66 -9.14
CA PHE A 14 -3.35 -3.40 -9.89
C PHE A 14 -3.65 -2.33 -10.93
N THR A 15 -2.84 -1.28 -10.96
CA THR A 15 -3.15 -0.11 -11.78
C THR A 15 -1.89 0.53 -12.37
N ASP A 16 -2.04 1.13 -13.55
CA ASP A 16 -1.09 2.00 -14.25
C ASP A 16 -1.48 3.51 -14.17
N GLY A 17 -2.38 3.85 -13.23
CA GLY A 17 -2.88 5.22 -13.02
C GLY A 17 -3.80 5.37 -11.80
N LEU A 18 -4.39 6.55 -11.60
CA LEU A 18 -5.38 6.76 -10.54
C LEU A 18 -6.68 6.01 -10.86
N VAL A 19 -7.15 5.19 -9.93
CA VAL A 19 -8.43 4.45 -10.04
C VAL A 19 -9.53 5.25 -9.35
N GLY A 20 -10.63 5.53 -10.05
CA GLY A 20 -11.76 6.26 -9.48
C GLY A 20 -12.47 5.46 -8.38
N GLY A 21 -12.59 6.05 -7.19
CA GLY A 21 -13.18 5.41 -6.00
C GLY A 21 -12.16 4.95 -4.96
N GLU A 22 -10.87 4.95 -5.30
CA GLU A 22 -9.79 4.53 -4.40
C GLU A 22 -9.16 5.74 -3.69
N VAL A 23 -8.72 5.54 -2.45
CA VAL A 23 -8.31 6.62 -1.53
C VAL A 23 -6.82 6.64 -1.26
N ILE A 24 -6.04 5.68 -1.77
CA ILE A 24 -4.58 5.82 -1.88
C ILE A 24 -4.07 4.94 -3.02
N GLN A 25 -3.02 5.40 -3.70
CA GLN A 25 -2.28 4.57 -4.64
C GLN A 25 -0.80 4.51 -4.25
N PHE A 26 -0.29 3.30 -4.03
CA PHE A 26 1.15 3.04 -3.92
C PHE A 26 1.68 2.69 -5.31
N ALA A 27 2.68 3.43 -5.79
CA ALA A 27 3.31 3.19 -7.10
C ALA A 27 4.78 2.79 -6.95
N ASP A 28 5.25 1.92 -7.84
CA ASP A 28 6.67 1.57 -7.96
C ASP A 28 7.37 2.57 -8.91
N GLY A 29 7.96 3.62 -8.32
CA GLY A 29 8.75 4.63 -9.04
C GLY A 29 7.94 5.57 -9.95
N ARG A 30 8.28 6.86 -9.93
CA ARG A 30 7.78 7.81 -10.94
C ARG A 30 8.62 7.75 -12.22
N TRP A 31 7.97 7.40 -13.33
CA TRP A 31 8.44 7.79 -14.66
C TRP A 31 7.79 9.13 -15.04
N PRO A 32 8.48 10.08 -15.67
CA PRO A 32 7.85 11.30 -16.13
C PRO A 32 6.70 10.98 -17.10
N GLY A 33 5.46 11.25 -16.67
CA GLY A 33 4.25 11.06 -17.50
C GLY A 33 3.60 9.68 -17.43
N VAL A 34 4.09 8.73 -16.64
CA VAL A 34 3.47 7.41 -16.45
C VAL A 34 3.52 7.01 -14.97
N VAL A 35 2.36 6.69 -14.39
CA VAL A 35 2.32 6.04 -13.08
C VAL A 35 2.72 4.59 -13.30
N GLY A 36 3.83 4.16 -12.70
CA GLY A 36 4.26 2.77 -12.76
C GLY A 36 3.19 1.83 -12.18
N GLY A 37 3.34 0.52 -12.41
CA GLY A 37 2.46 -0.50 -11.84
C GLY A 37 2.36 -0.35 -10.32
N GLY A 38 1.15 -0.11 -9.84
CA GLY A 38 0.84 0.18 -8.45
C GLY A 38 -0.29 -0.67 -7.90
N ILE A 39 -0.67 -0.38 -6.66
CA ILE A 39 -1.90 -0.86 -6.04
C ILE A 39 -2.71 0.33 -5.57
N ALA A 40 -4.01 0.28 -5.84
CA ALA A 40 -4.97 1.20 -5.26
C ALA A 40 -5.76 0.49 -4.15
N ILE A 41 -6.11 1.26 -3.12
CA ILE A 41 -6.86 0.79 -1.96
C ILE A 41 -8.08 1.69 -1.73
N SER A 42 -9.25 1.06 -1.55
CA SER A 42 -10.52 1.69 -1.19
C SER A 42 -10.44 2.50 0.12
N GLU A 43 -11.43 3.35 0.40
CA GLU A 43 -11.50 4.13 1.64
C GLU A 43 -11.47 3.24 2.89
N GLU A 44 -12.25 2.18 2.89
CA GLU A 44 -12.38 1.25 4.01
C GLU A 44 -11.09 0.45 4.24
N GLY A 45 -10.44 0.00 3.17
CA GLY A 45 -9.12 -0.64 3.26
C GLY A 45 -8.04 0.34 3.73
N PHE A 46 -8.14 1.61 3.33
CA PHE A 46 -7.20 2.64 3.73
C PHE A 46 -7.29 2.96 5.21
N ASP A 47 -8.50 3.07 5.78
CA ASP A 47 -8.69 3.32 7.21
C ASP A 47 -8.02 2.24 8.08
N LEU A 48 -7.97 1.00 7.59
CA LEU A 48 -7.27 -0.11 8.24
C LEU A 48 -5.73 0.03 8.14
N ILE A 49 -5.22 0.55 7.02
CA ILE A 49 -3.78 0.63 6.74
C ILE A 49 -3.15 1.93 7.26
N GLU A 50 -3.91 3.01 7.36
CA GLU A 50 -3.43 4.35 7.71
C GLU A 50 -2.58 4.38 9.00
N PRO A 51 -2.97 3.72 10.12
CA PRO A 51 -2.16 3.71 11.34
C PRO A 51 -0.78 3.09 11.12
N HIS A 52 -0.70 2.02 10.33
CA HIS A 52 0.56 1.34 10.00
C HIS A 52 1.40 2.18 9.04
N LEU A 53 0.76 2.85 8.09
CA LEU A 53 1.40 3.75 7.13
C LEU A 53 2.04 4.96 7.82
N ARG A 54 1.31 5.64 8.72
CA ARG A 54 1.85 6.76 9.52
C ARG A 54 3.06 6.35 10.36
N ALA A 55 3.03 5.13 10.91
CA ALA A 55 4.14 4.62 11.71
C ALA A 55 5.35 4.21 10.86
N ALA A 56 5.13 3.73 9.63
CA ALA A 56 6.19 3.29 8.71
C ALA A 56 6.82 4.43 7.89
N ALA A 57 6.05 5.49 7.60
CA ALA A 57 6.47 6.62 6.78
C ALA A 57 6.38 7.94 7.57
N PRO A 58 7.39 8.28 8.40
CA PRO A 58 7.44 9.56 9.11
C PRO A 58 7.37 10.73 8.12
N GLY A 59 6.38 11.61 8.30
CA GLY A 59 6.10 12.73 7.40
C GLY A 59 4.92 12.50 6.44
N TRP A 60 4.40 11.28 6.36
CA TRP A 60 3.11 11.04 5.72
C TRP A 60 1.96 11.59 6.60
N THR A 61 0.96 12.18 5.95
CA THR A 61 -0.25 12.75 6.59
C THR A 61 -1.50 12.35 5.79
N SER A 62 -2.67 12.40 6.41
CA SER A 62 -3.95 12.04 5.76
C SER A 62 -4.25 12.83 4.49
N ASP A 63 -3.71 14.04 4.34
CA ASP A 63 -3.89 14.85 3.13
C ASP A 63 -3.27 14.19 1.89
N HIS A 64 -2.30 13.30 2.08
CA HIS A 64 -1.66 12.54 1.00
C HIS A 64 -2.51 11.38 0.47
N ARG A 65 -3.67 11.10 1.08
CA ARG A 65 -4.55 10.00 0.66
C ARG A 65 -5.04 10.21 -0.78
N TYR A 66 -5.47 11.41 -1.13
CA TYR A 66 -6.02 11.72 -2.46
C TYR A 66 -4.97 11.88 -3.58
N GLY A 67 -4.15 10.85 -3.81
CA GLY A 67 -3.16 10.84 -4.88
C GLY A 67 -2.22 9.63 -4.86
N VAL A 68 -1.17 9.75 -5.66
CA VAL A 68 -0.09 8.76 -5.74
C VAL A 68 0.97 9.11 -4.70
N PHE A 69 1.21 8.19 -3.77
CA PHE A 69 2.27 8.32 -2.77
C PHE A 69 3.36 7.28 -3.01
N GLU A 70 4.60 7.74 -3.14
CA GLU A 70 5.76 6.86 -3.31
C GLU A 70 6.42 6.62 -1.95
N LEU A 71 6.38 5.37 -1.48
CA LEU A 71 7.03 4.99 -0.24
C LEU A 71 8.54 4.81 -0.48
N THR A 72 9.35 5.45 0.37
CA THR A 72 10.80 5.18 0.41
C THR A 72 11.05 3.70 0.69
N ALA A 73 12.21 3.17 0.29
CA ALA A 73 12.53 1.76 0.53
C ALA A 73 12.42 1.37 2.02
N PRO A 74 12.94 2.16 2.99
CA PRO A 74 12.75 1.87 4.41
C PRO A 74 11.28 1.87 4.85
N ALA A 75 10.46 2.80 4.33
CA ALA A 75 9.04 2.86 4.67
C ALA A 75 8.27 1.65 4.12
N ARG A 76 8.62 1.14 2.93
CA ARG A 76 8.05 -0.09 2.38
C ARG A 76 8.37 -1.30 3.25
N GLN A 77 9.63 -1.44 3.65
CA GLN A 77 10.09 -2.54 4.52
C GLN A 77 9.35 -2.53 5.86
N GLU A 78 9.31 -1.36 6.50
CA GLU A 78 8.68 -1.23 7.80
C GLU A 78 7.16 -1.41 7.74
N LEU A 79 6.51 -0.92 6.67
CA LEU A 79 5.08 -1.13 6.46
C LEU A 79 4.77 -2.61 6.27
N ALA A 80 5.49 -3.30 5.37
CA ALA A 80 5.30 -4.73 5.14
C ALA A 80 5.49 -5.56 6.42
N ARG A 81 6.56 -5.27 7.18
CA ARG A 81 6.84 -5.94 8.46
C ARG A 81 5.70 -5.73 9.47
N ARG A 82 5.17 -4.52 9.60
CA ARG A 82 4.06 -4.22 10.53
C ARG A 82 2.79 -4.95 10.15
N LEU A 83 2.43 -4.94 8.87
CA LEU A 83 1.26 -5.63 8.36
C LEU A 83 1.35 -7.14 8.61
N MET A 84 2.51 -7.76 8.39
CA MET A 84 2.72 -9.18 8.67
C MET A 84 2.64 -9.55 10.17
N VAL A 85 2.97 -8.62 11.07
CA VAL A 85 2.75 -8.81 12.52
C VAL A 85 1.26 -8.86 12.85
N GLU A 86 0.46 -7.97 12.26
CA GLU A 86 -0.99 -7.98 12.46
C GLU A 86 -1.64 -9.24 11.86
N VAL A 87 -1.21 -9.65 10.66
CA VAL A 87 -1.67 -10.91 10.02
C VAL A 87 -1.47 -12.11 10.95
N ALA A 88 -0.34 -12.18 11.65
CA ALA A 88 -0.05 -13.29 12.58
C ALA A 88 -0.96 -13.29 13.83
N ALA A 89 -1.55 -12.14 14.17
CA ALA A 89 -2.49 -12.00 15.29
C ALA A 89 -3.96 -12.23 14.89
N LEU A 90 -4.25 -12.22 13.59
CA LEU A 90 -5.59 -12.35 13.03
C LEU A 90 -5.85 -13.77 12.48
N PRO A 91 -7.11 -14.23 12.44
CA PRO A 91 -7.47 -15.49 11.79
C PRO A 91 -7.20 -15.47 10.27
N ASP A 92 -6.77 -16.60 9.69
CA ASP A 92 -6.42 -16.71 8.25
C ASP A 92 -7.56 -16.39 7.26
N ALA A 93 -8.82 -16.38 7.71
CA ALA A 93 -10.00 -16.05 6.91
C ALA A 93 -10.58 -14.65 7.19
N ASP A 94 -9.88 -13.85 8.01
CA ASP A 94 -10.29 -12.49 8.30
C ASP A 94 -9.97 -11.57 7.12
N ALA A 95 -10.95 -10.74 6.72
CA ALA A 95 -10.81 -9.84 5.58
C ALA A 95 -9.66 -8.82 5.77
N GLU A 96 -9.43 -8.39 7.00
CA GLU A 96 -8.33 -7.50 7.36
C GLU A 96 -6.98 -8.22 7.23
N ALA A 97 -6.90 -9.48 7.68
CA ALA A 97 -5.71 -10.30 7.51
C ALA A 97 -5.37 -10.52 6.03
N LEU A 98 -6.38 -10.76 5.19
CA LEU A 98 -6.20 -10.92 3.75
C LEU A 98 -5.69 -9.62 3.10
N LEU A 99 -6.24 -8.47 3.50
CA LEU A 99 -5.76 -7.15 3.08
C LEU A 99 -4.29 -6.97 3.44
N PHE A 100 -3.96 -7.08 4.71
CA PHE A 100 -2.61 -6.83 5.20
C PHE A 100 -1.59 -7.77 4.57
N LYS A 101 -1.95 -9.05 4.41
CA LYS A 101 -1.09 -10.06 3.77
C LYS A 101 -0.84 -9.75 2.30
N ALA A 102 -1.89 -9.37 1.55
CA ALA A 102 -1.76 -9.02 0.14
C ALA A 102 -0.89 -7.77 -0.06
N LEU A 103 -1.12 -6.71 0.73
CA LEU A 103 -0.32 -5.48 0.69
C LEU A 103 1.13 -5.75 1.07
N ALA A 104 1.39 -6.46 2.17
CA ALA A 104 2.74 -6.79 2.61
C ALA A 104 3.49 -7.61 1.55
N THR A 105 2.85 -8.64 1.00
CA THR A 105 3.44 -9.45 -0.08
C THR A 105 3.78 -8.61 -1.30
N TRP A 106 2.89 -7.69 -1.70
CA TRP A 106 3.13 -6.80 -2.83
C TRP A 106 4.32 -5.86 -2.60
N LEU A 107 4.45 -5.32 -1.37
CA LEU A 107 5.57 -4.47 -0.95
C LEU A 107 6.88 -5.26 -0.94
N GLU A 108 6.88 -6.47 -0.38
CA GLU A 108 8.06 -7.34 -0.24
C GLU A 108 8.68 -7.72 -1.59
N GLN A 109 7.85 -8.13 -2.56
CA GLN A 109 8.29 -8.45 -3.92
C GLN A 109 9.06 -7.31 -4.61
N ARG A 110 8.89 -6.08 -4.14
CA ARG A 110 9.49 -4.86 -4.70
C ARG A 110 10.63 -4.30 -3.85
N LEU A 111 10.95 -4.94 -2.73
CA LEU A 111 12.15 -4.64 -1.93
C LEU A 111 13.43 -5.07 -2.66
N ASP A 112 13.39 -6.24 -3.33
CA ASP A 112 14.52 -6.78 -4.08
C ASP A 112 14.72 -6.12 -5.47
N GLY A 113 13.66 -5.51 -6.00
CA GLY A 113 13.67 -4.82 -7.30
C GLY A 113 14.35 -3.45 -7.29
N TRP A 114 14.66 -2.90 -6.11
CA TRP A 114 15.25 -1.57 -5.98
C TRP A 114 16.76 -1.60 -6.22
N LYS A 115 17.17 -1.78 -7.49
CA LYS A 115 18.43 -1.17 -7.93
C LYS A 115 18.17 0.33 -8.03
N PRO A 116 18.86 1.19 -7.28
CA PRO A 116 18.83 2.61 -7.56
C PRO A 116 19.34 2.78 -8.99
N VAL A 117 18.46 3.18 -9.92
CA VAL A 117 18.94 3.72 -11.18
C VAL A 117 19.67 4.98 -10.79
N GLY A 118 20.98 4.97 -11.04
CA GLY A 118 21.92 5.92 -10.48
C GLY A 118 21.41 7.35 -10.54
N VAL A 119 21.74 8.09 -9.48
CA VAL A 119 21.81 9.55 -9.48
C VAL A 119 22.31 10.00 -10.85
N PHE A 120 21.40 10.47 -11.71
CA PHE A 120 21.80 11.28 -12.85
C PHE A 120 22.15 12.62 -12.23
N GLY A 121 23.45 12.82 -12.02
CA GLY A 121 23.99 14.14 -11.81
C GLY A 121 23.71 14.96 -13.05
N ILE A 122 22.90 16.00 -12.90
CA ILE A 122 23.00 17.25 -13.65
C ILE A 122 22.53 18.39 -12.73
#